data_AF-A0A8S1JAB9-F1
#
_entry.id   AF-A0A8S1JAB9-F1
#
_cell.length_a   1.000
_cell.length_b   1.000
_cell.length_c   1.000
_cell.angle_alpha   90.00
_cell.angle_beta   90.00
_cell.angle_gamma   90.00
#
_symmetry.space_group_name_H-M   'P 1'
#
loop_
_entity.id
_entity.type
_entity.pdbx_description
1 polymer ?
#
loop_
_entity_poly.entity_id
_entity_poly.type
_entity_poly.pdbx_seq_one_letter_code
_entity_poly.pdbx_strand_id
1 'polypeptide(L)'
;AMVESALAAFYSRSQRSPEEMLGILLTHHDDAFMEWLIEQSPEGSATRHLLGGLTGWNRSLYKRVLTLSRVYLEEDKQSAYDRIYHMSHGELFGLVDRLRVALSSALGHPLHPASLIFDTPPRDKDKLESIELIYPNARGQRHYPLHQLSRIVSGVQHDFIRNPRSLDASKPCPKPKTSSWERSLLPDQDNNLASLHPLLSLLVGVILLTSLAGCRTGASPAGECKPATAVAAHDASGEIEDATFVAKTAAKDATTESSGAAPTRYEEIKREAITFESRGATLKGTLTLPVAASSERFPAVVILHDFGPIGQDGLRAASMGVELPVEVPVYELLAEELARSGVAVLRYDKRTCVKNAAPRCDYPRGHLESARDDLAGALVDDARAALKVARDHARVDPRRVSLLGHGQGATIALALRREGGPESVILLAPSVQPIDALILHQTMTSLALTRVRREEEGDTAVGDLLDKQIATLEADLIEQREAFEKVRGGKVAPSEQIFGMPASTWSGFFSLHDKALEDLGAPHPKGGTLAVFGGLDLSLPPDEPRKMEGILGERTAKSRVEILDDVTHDMVFVSRDTNEAPSLDERLPDLIAGFLRAAK
;
A
#
# COMPACT_ATOMS: atom_id res chain seq x y z
N ALA A 1 -19.67 20.90 -4.26
CA ALA A 1 -20.86 21.45 -3.59
C ALA A 1 -21.09 22.96 -3.82
N MET A 2 -20.32 23.88 -3.20
CA MET A 2 -20.61 25.33 -3.26
C MET A 2 -20.50 25.92 -4.68
N VAL A 3 -19.39 25.65 -5.37
CA VAL A 3 -19.16 26.11 -6.76
C VAL A 3 -20.21 25.50 -7.70
N GLU A 4 -20.49 24.21 -7.57
CA GLU A 4 -21.52 23.53 -8.37
C GLU A 4 -22.92 24.11 -8.13
N SER A 5 -23.28 24.41 -6.88
CA SER A 5 -24.57 25.03 -6.54
C SER A 5 -24.66 26.47 -7.05
N ALA A 6 -23.56 27.21 -7.01
CA ALA A 6 -23.47 28.56 -7.56
C ALA A 6 -23.62 28.57 -9.09
N LEU A 7 -23.00 27.60 -9.77
CA LEU A 7 -23.11 27.37 -11.21
C LEU A 7 -24.53 26.95 -11.60
N ALA A 8 -25.14 26.01 -10.89
CA ALA A 8 -26.52 25.59 -11.13
C ALA A 8 -27.51 26.76 -10.95
N ALA A 9 -27.32 27.56 -9.89
CA ALA A 9 -28.12 28.76 -9.64
C ALA A 9 -27.92 29.80 -10.75
N PHE A 10 -26.69 30.01 -11.20
CA PHE A 10 -26.37 30.92 -12.31
C PHE A 10 -27.03 30.46 -13.61
N TYR A 11 -26.85 29.19 -13.96
CA TYR A 11 -27.37 28.57 -15.17
C TYR A 11 -28.90 28.59 -15.25
N SER A 12 -29.57 28.26 -14.13
CA SER A 12 -31.04 28.30 -14.04
C SER A 12 -31.63 29.68 -14.35
N ARG A 13 -30.86 30.75 -14.14
CA ARG A 13 -31.26 32.15 -14.38
C ARG A 13 -30.78 32.70 -15.71
N SER A 14 -29.57 32.35 -16.12
CA SER A 14 -28.94 32.92 -17.32
C SER A 14 -29.49 32.33 -18.61
N GLN A 15 -30.06 31.12 -18.56
CA GLN A 15 -30.61 30.39 -19.72
C GLN A 15 -29.63 30.27 -20.91
N ARG A 16 -28.32 30.35 -20.66
CA ARG A 16 -27.28 30.22 -21.69
C ARG A 16 -27.21 28.81 -22.24
N SER A 17 -26.81 28.68 -23.51
CA SER A 17 -26.64 27.35 -24.10
C SER A 17 -25.41 26.62 -23.49
N PRO A 18 -25.39 25.27 -23.52
CA PRO A 18 -24.22 24.51 -23.09
C PRO A 18 -22.93 24.91 -23.83
N GLU A 19 -23.02 25.23 -25.12
CA GLU A 19 -21.89 25.63 -25.97
C GLU A 19 -21.36 27.01 -25.58
N GLU A 20 -22.24 27.97 -25.28
CA GLU A 20 -21.85 29.29 -24.77
C GLU A 20 -21.14 29.17 -23.42
N MET A 21 -21.67 28.32 -22.53
CA MET A 21 -21.07 28.06 -21.22
C MET A 21 -19.70 27.38 -21.36
N LEU A 22 -19.56 26.41 -22.26
CA LEU A 22 -18.28 25.77 -22.54
C LEU A 22 -17.26 26.76 -23.11
N GLY A 23 -17.68 27.65 -24.02
CA GLY A 23 -16.81 28.71 -24.55
C GLY A 23 -16.31 29.65 -23.44
N ILE A 24 -17.17 30.03 -22.50
CA ILE A 24 -16.79 30.87 -21.36
C ILE A 24 -15.82 30.14 -20.42
N LEU A 25 -16.08 28.86 -20.15
CA LEU A 25 -15.19 28.01 -19.33
C LEU A 25 -13.79 27.87 -19.94
N LEU A 26 -13.70 27.68 -21.26
CA LEU A 26 -12.42 27.49 -21.96
C LEU A 26 -11.64 28.80 -22.17
N THR A 27 -12.28 29.96 -21.97
CA THR A 27 -11.67 31.28 -22.18
C THR A 27 -11.13 31.93 -20.90
N HIS A 28 -11.55 31.43 -19.73
CA HIS A 28 -11.12 31.93 -18.43
C HIS A 28 -10.33 30.84 -17.70
N HIS A 29 -9.27 31.23 -17.00
CA HIS A 29 -8.66 30.36 -15.99
C HIS A 29 -9.53 30.37 -14.72
N ASP A 30 -9.36 29.37 -13.86
CA ASP A 30 -10.27 29.07 -12.75
C ASP A 30 -10.65 30.29 -11.89
N ASP A 31 -9.67 31.10 -11.47
CA ASP A 31 -9.94 32.30 -10.64
C ASP A 31 -10.72 33.38 -11.41
N ALA A 32 -10.32 33.67 -12.65
CA ALA A 32 -11.00 34.65 -13.51
C ALA A 32 -12.43 34.20 -13.88
N PHE A 33 -12.66 32.89 -14.00
CA PHE A 33 -14.00 32.36 -14.25
C PHE A 33 -14.92 32.60 -13.04
N MET A 34 -14.40 32.43 -11.83
CA MET A 34 -15.14 32.64 -10.58
C MET A 34 -15.46 34.11 -10.33
N GLU A 35 -14.51 35.01 -10.63
CA GLU A 35 -14.73 36.45 -10.61
C GLU A 35 -15.77 36.86 -11.66
N TRP A 36 -15.65 36.35 -12.89
CA TRP A 36 -16.62 36.59 -13.95
C TRP A 36 -18.03 36.14 -13.53
N LEU A 37 -18.20 34.96 -12.92
CA LEU A 37 -19.49 34.50 -12.41
C LEU A 37 -20.09 35.43 -11.35
N ILE A 38 -19.26 35.96 -10.45
CA ILE A 38 -19.67 36.92 -9.42
C ILE A 38 -20.15 38.23 -10.07
N GLU A 39 -19.41 38.75 -11.05
CA GLU A 39 -19.73 39.99 -11.76
C GLU A 39 -21.04 39.87 -12.56
N GLN A 40 -21.24 38.73 -13.22
CA GLN A 40 -22.44 38.46 -14.01
C GLN A 40 -23.66 38.09 -13.16
N SER A 41 -23.51 37.98 -11.84
CA SER A 41 -24.59 37.59 -10.92
C SER A 41 -25.15 38.79 -10.15
N PRO A 42 -26.49 38.96 -10.07
CA PRO A 42 -27.10 40.04 -9.30
C PRO A 42 -26.67 40.04 -7.82
N GLU A 43 -26.68 41.23 -7.21
CA GLU A 43 -26.42 41.38 -5.78
C GLU A 43 -27.48 40.63 -4.95
N GLY A 44 -27.04 39.94 -3.89
CA GLY A 44 -27.92 39.08 -3.07
C GLY A 44 -28.35 37.76 -3.73
N SER A 45 -27.84 37.41 -4.91
CA SER A 45 -28.11 36.10 -5.54
C SER A 45 -27.37 34.96 -4.82
N ALA A 46 -27.89 33.73 -4.96
CA ALA A 46 -27.24 32.52 -4.43
C ALA A 46 -25.82 32.33 -4.98
N THR A 47 -25.61 32.58 -6.28
CA THR A 47 -24.28 32.54 -6.91
C THR A 47 -23.31 33.52 -6.24
N ARG A 48 -23.72 34.79 -6.08
CA ARG A 48 -22.87 35.80 -5.44
C ARG A 48 -22.62 35.53 -3.95
N HIS A 49 -23.63 35.03 -3.24
CA HIS A 49 -23.52 34.64 -1.83
C HIS A 49 -22.54 33.49 -1.61
N LEU A 50 -22.64 32.43 -2.42
CA LEU A 50 -21.79 31.25 -2.31
C LEU A 50 -20.36 31.53 -2.75
N LEU A 51 -20.17 32.18 -3.90
CA LEU A 51 -18.83 32.45 -4.41
C LEU A 51 -18.13 33.57 -3.63
N GLY A 52 -18.84 34.62 -3.23
CA GLY A 52 -18.28 35.68 -2.40
C GLY A 52 -17.80 35.19 -1.03
N GLY A 53 -18.42 34.15 -0.47
CA GLY A 53 -17.96 33.50 0.76
C GLY A 53 -16.67 32.68 0.59
N LEU A 54 -16.32 32.29 -0.63
CA LEU A 54 -15.09 31.56 -0.98
C LEU A 54 -13.95 32.50 -1.35
N THR A 55 -14.23 33.49 -2.19
CA THR A 55 -13.21 34.33 -2.83
C THR A 55 -13.05 35.72 -2.18
N GLY A 56 -14.01 36.14 -1.34
CA GLY A 56 -13.98 37.45 -0.67
C GLY A 56 -13.15 37.49 0.62
N TRP A 57 -12.91 38.71 1.11
CA TRP A 57 -12.18 39.00 2.35
C TRP A 57 -12.92 38.54 3.62
N ASN A 58 -14.22 38.29 3.53
CA ASN A 58 -15.07 37.86 4.63
C ASN A 58 -15.44 36.38 4.47
N ARG A 59 -14.42 35.51 4.61
CA ARG A 59 -14.58 34.06 4.46
C ARG A 59 -15.55 33.53 5.51
N SER A 60 -16.64 32.92 5.06
CA SER A 60 -17.61 32.27 5.95
C SER A 60 -17.22 30.81 6.12
N LEU A 61 -16.91 30.39 7.36
CA LEU A 61 -16.59 28.99 7.65
C LEU A 61 -17.88 28.16 7.61
N TYR A 62 -18.06 27.38 6.54
CA TYR A 62 -19.17 26.45 6.43
C TYR A 62 -18.91 25.22 7.29
N LYS A 63 -19.76 25.01 8.30
CA LYS A 63 -19.71 23.83 9.17
C LYS A 63 -20.64 22.77 8.62
N ARG A 64 -20.16 21.54 8.54
CA ARG A 64 -20.93 20.36 8.17
C ARG A 64 -21.94 20.07 9.29
N VAL A 65 -23.22 20.37 9.03
CA VAL A 65 -24.30 20.23 10.03
C VAL A 65 -24.80 18.80 10.14
N LEU A 66 -24.69 18.01 9.06
CA LEU A 66 -25.11 16.62 9.02
C LEU A 66 -24.28 15.83 8.00
N THR A 67 -23.95 14.57 8.33
CA THR A 67 -23.36 13.63 7.38
C THR A 67 -23.91 12.24 7.61
N LEU A 68 -24.46 11.65 6.55
CA LEU A 68 -25.04 10.31 6.59
C LEU A 68 -23.95 9.26 6.24
N SER A 69 -22.86 9.24 7.01
CA SER A 69 -21.65 8.43 6.70
C SER A 69 -21.84 6.91 6.86
N ARG A 70 -22.95 6.45 7.45
CA ARG A 70 -23.25 5.02 7.66
C ARG A 70 -24.41 4.52 6.77
N VAL A 71 -24.69 5.22 5.68
CA VAL A 71 -25.66 4.80 4.66
C VAL A 71 -25.38 3.40 4.11
N TYR A 72 -24.20 2.81 4.27
CA TYR A 72 -23.96 1.42 3.82
C TYR A 72 -24.17 0.34 4.89
N LEU A 73 -24.43 0.74 6.14
CA LEU A 73 -24.51 -0.15 7.30
C LEU A 73 -25.84 -0.03 8.08
N GLU A 74 -26.55 1.08 7.92
CA GLU A 74 -27.76 1.40 8.69
C GLU A 74 -28.96 1.68 7.75
N GLU A 75 -30.02 0.88 7.90
CA GLU A 75 -31.18 0.82 7.00
C GLU A 75 -32.06 2.09 7.06
N ASP A 76 -32.11 2.74 8.22
CA ASP A 76 -32.80 4.02 8.42
C ASP A 76 -32.10 5.18 7.71
N LYS A 77 -30.76 5.21 7.75
CA LYS A 77 -29.94 6.17 7.01
C LYS A 77 -30.00 5.91 5.50
N GLN A 78 -30.02 4.65 5.07
CA GLN A 78 -30.30 4.28 3.67
C GLN A 78 -31.63 4.83 3.20
N SER A 79 -32.68 4.59 3.99
CA SER A 79 -34.03 5.03 3.66
C SER A 79 -34.15 6.56 3.64
N ALA A 80 -33.49 7.26 4.56
CA ALA A 80 -33.46 8.72 4.58
C ALA A 80 -32.72 9.29 3.36
N TYR A 81 -31.57 8.72 3.02
CA TYR A 81 -30.81 9.11 1.84
C TYR A 81 -31.60 8.85 0.54
N ASP A 82 -32.22 7.67 0.41
CA ASP A 82 -33.00 7.28 -0.76
C ASP A 82 -34.22 8.19 -0.97
N ARG A 83 -34.91 8.58 0.12
CA ARG A 83 -35.99 9.56 0.06
C ARG A 83 -35.50 10.91 -0.44
N ILE A 84 -34.39 11.42 0.09
CA ILE A 84 -33.86 12.74 -0.31
C ILE A 84 -33.37 12.68 -1.76
N TYR A 85 -32.71 11.59 -2.17
CA TYR A 85 -32.20 11.40 -3.52
C TYR A 85 -33.31 11.44 -4.59
N HIS A 86 -34.48 10.87 -4.29
CA HIS A 86 -35.62 10.86 -5.22
C HIS A 86 -36.52 12.09 -5.12
N MET A 87 -36.20 13.07 -4.26
CA MET A 87 -36.95 14.33 -4.22
C MET A 87 -36.73 15.10 -5.52
N SER A 88 -37.82 15.64 -6.06
CA SER A 88 -37.75 16.63 -7.13
C SER A 88 -37.01 17.89 -6.65
N HIS A 89 -36.51 18.69 -7.59
CA HIS A 89 -35.88 19.98 -7.28
C HIS A 89 -36.77 20.89 -6.41
N GLY A 90 -38.08 20.88 -6.64
CA GLY A 90 -39.04 21.65 -5.83
C GLY A 90 -39.20 21.11 -4.40
N GLU A 91 -39.19 19.79 -4.23
CA GLU A 91 -39.25 19.15 -2.90
C GLU A 91 -37.97 19.37 -2.09
N LEU A 92 -36.80 19.27 -2.75
CA LEU A 92 -35.51 19.60 -2.15
C LEU A 92 -35.46 21.06 -1.72
N PHE A 93 -35.90 21.98 -2.58
CA PHE A 93 -35.98 23.40 -2.25
C PHE A 93 -36.90 23.66 -1.05
N GLY A 94 -38.07 23.00 -1.01
CA GLY A 94 -38.99 23.08 0.13
C GLY A 94 -38.42 22.48 1.42
N LEU A 95 -37.62 21.41 1.35
CA LEU A 95 -36.92 20.84 2.49
C LEU A 95 -35.86 21.78 3.04
N VAL A 96 -35.03 22.35 2.16
CA VAL A 96 -34.02 23.36 2.50
C VAL A 96 -34.66 24.56 3.17
N ASP A 97 -35.78 25.06 2.64
CA ASP A 97 -36.45 26.23 3.21
C ASP A 97 -37.05 25.94 4.60
N ARG A 98 -37.69 24.79 4.81
CA ARG A 98 -38.19 24.40 6.13
C ARG A 98 -37.07 24.30 7.17
N LEU A 99 -35.93 23.71 6.80
CA LEU A 99 -34.77 23.60 7.67
C LEU A 99 -34.13 24.96 7.96
N ARG A 100 -34.06 25.82 6.94
CA ARG A 100 -33.60 27.21 7.06
C ARG A 100 -34.46 28.00 8.03
N VAL A 101 -35.79 27.89 7.93
CA VAL A 101 -36.72 28.56 8.84
C VAL A 101 -36.54 28.05 10.28
N ALA A 102 -36.47 26.73 10.47
CA ALA A 102 -36.26 26.14 11.78
C ALA A 102 -34.93 26.60 12.43
N LEU A 103 -33.84 26.58 11.66
CA LEU A 103 -32.52 27.02 12.13
C LEU A 103 -32.47 28.53 12.35
N SER A 104 -33.09 29.34 11.47
CA SER A 104 -33.19 30.79 11.67
C SER A 104 -33.91 31.12 12.98
N SER A 105 -34.99 30.39 13.29
CA SER A 105 -35.72 30.53 14.54
C SER A 105 -34.89 30.13 15.75
N ALA A 106 -34.12 29.04 15.66
CA ALA A 106 -33.26 28.57 16.76
C ALA A 106 -32.07 29.50 17.01
N LEU A 107 -31.51 30.10 15.95
CA LEU A 107 -30.35 30.99 16.02
C LEU A 107 -30.72 32.45 16.28
N GLY A 108 -32.01 32.81 16.20
CA GLY A 108 -32.50 34.17 16.46
C GLY A 108 -32.21 35.19 15.36
N HIS A 109 -31.83 34.76 14.15
CA HIS A 109 -31.63 35.64 13.00
C HIS A 109 -31.95 34.91 11.68
N PRO A 110 -32.36 35.63 10.61
CA PRO A 110 -32.68 35.00 9.34
C PRO A 110 -31.41 34.45 8.67
N LEU A 111 -31.48 33.20 8.20
CA LEU A 111 -30.49 32.58 7.32
C LEU A 111 -30.87 32.80 5.85
N HIS A 112 -29.85 33.03 5.03
CA HIS A 112 -30.00 33.15 3.58
C HIS A 112 -30.37 31.77 2.97
N PRO A 113 -31.15 31.69 1.87
CA PRO A 113 -31.53 30.42 1.25
C PRO A 113 -30.35 29.51 0.87
N ALA A 114 -29.20 30.09 0.54
CA ALA A 114 -27.97 29.37 0.23
C ALA A 114 -27.07 29.09 1.46
N SER A 115 -27.50 29.44 2.67
CA SER A 115 -26.75 29.13 3.91
C SER A 115 -26.83 27.64 4.27
N LEU A 116 -27.77 26.90 3.70
CA LEU A 116 -27.89 25.45 3.83
C LEU A 116 -27.73 24.80 2.46
N ILE A 117 -26.80 23.86 2.38
CA ILE A 117 -26.53 23.11 1.15
C ILE A 117 -26.80 21.63 1.45
N PHE A 118 -27.74 21.03 0.72
CA PHE A 118 -27.90 19.59 0.69
C PHE A 118 -26.99 19.03 -0.39
N ASP A 119 -25.87 18.47 0.04
CA ASP A 119 -24.98 17.72 -0.83
C ASP A 119 -25.47 16.28 -0.92
N THR A 120 -26.40 16.06 -1.85
CA THR A 120 -26.93 14.73 -2.16
C THR A 120 -26.33 14.30 -3.49
N PRO A 121 -25.12 13.70 -3.49
CA PRO A 121 -24.50 13.27 -4.74
C PRO A 121 -25.47 12.32 -5.44
N PRO A 122 -25.72 12.48 -6.75
CA PRO A 122 -26.56 11.54 -7.44
C PRO A 122 -25.98 10.12 -7.33
N ARG A 123 -26.82 9.09 -7.13
CA ARG A 123 -26.37 7.69 -7.24
C ARG A 123 -25.67 7.42 -8.57
N ASP A 124 -26.03 8.19 -9.60
CA ASP A 124 -25.59 8.03 -10.98
C ASP A 124 -24.62 9.15 -11.44
N LYS A 125 -24.14 10.06 -10.56
CA LYS A 125 -23.24 11.17 -10.97
C LYS A 125 -21.93 10.66 -11.59
N ASP A 126 -21.61 9.39 -11.33
CA ASP A 126 -20.40 8.71 -11.73
C ASP A 126 -20.66 7.60 -12.77
N LYS A 127 -21.66 7.78 -13.66
CA LYS A 127 -21.81 6.96 -14.88
C LYS A 127 -20.87 7.42 -16.00
N LEU A 128 -19.61 7.69 -15.68
CA LEU A 128 -18.54 7.55 -16.66
C LEU A 128 -18.11 6.08 -16.59
N GLU A 129 -18.59 5.27 -17.52
CA GLU A 129 -18.24 3.84 -17.56
C GLU A 129 -16.71 3.67 -17.67
N SER A 130 -16.05 4.53 -18.45
CA SER A 130 -14.59 4.67 -18.50
C SER A 130 -14.17 6.00 -19.15
N ILE A 131 -13.08 6.60 -18.69
CA ILE A 131 -12.32 7.62 -19.44
C ILE A 131 -11.12 6.91 -20.06
N GLU A 132 -10.81 7.08 -21.35
CA GLU A 132 -9.62 6.45 -21.96
C GLU A 132 -8.46 7.42 -22.13
N LEU A 133 -7.26 6.98 -21.75
CA LEU A 133 -5.99 7.63 -22.06
C LEU A 133 -5.33 6.93 -23.24
N ILE A 134 -5.00 7.73 -24.26
CA ILE A 134 -4.37 7.24 -25.50
C ILE A 134 -2.90 7.66 -25.52
N TYR A 135 -2.00 6.69 -25.64
CA TYR A 135 -0.57 6.89 -25.81
C TYR A 135 -0.18 6.60 -27.26
N PRO A 136 -0.19 7.60 -28.16
CA PRO A 136 -0.11 7.39 -29.61
C PRO A 136 1.21 6.74 -30.06
N ASN A 137 2.27 6.88 -29.27
CA ASN A 137 3.62 6.43 -29.63
C ASN A 137 4.08 5.17 -28.87
N ALA A 138 3.24 4.56 -28.03
CA ALA A 138 3.61 3.34 -27.30
C ALA A 138 3.71 2.11 -28.23
N ARG A 139 4.69 1.23 -27.99
CA ARG A 139 4.74 -0.12 -28.59
C ARG A 139 3.97 -1.08 -27.68
N GLY A 140 2.87 -1.65 -28.18
CA GLY A 140 1.95 -2.49 -27.39
C GLY A 140 0.55 -1.89 -27.30
N GLN A 141 -0.17 -2.14 -26.20
CA GLN A 141 -1.49 -1.55 -25.95
C GLN A 141 -1.36 -0.04 -25.80
N ARG A 142 -2.17 0.72 -26.57
CA ARG A 142 -2.11 2.19 -26.66
C ARG A 142 -3.26 2.90 -25.96
N HIS A 143 -4.26 2.13 -25.55
CA HIS A 143 -5.51 2.61 -24.99
C HIS A 143 -5.65 2.00 -23.61
N TYR A 144 -5.81 2.85 -22.61
CA TYR A 144 -5.99 2.42 -21.23
C TYR A 144 -7.16 3.18 -20.61
N PRO A 145 -8.16 2.47 -20.08
CA PRO A 145 -9.12 3.06 -19.17
C PRO A 145 -8.39 3.73 -17.99
N LEU A 146 -8.70 4.98 -17.70
CA LEU A 146 -8.10 5.81 -16.65
C LEU A 146 -8.19 5.12 -15.28
N HIS A 147 -9.25 4.35 -15.02
CA HIS A 147 -9.43 3.59 -13.78
C HIS A 147 -8.44 2.42 -13.62
N GLN A 148 -7.81 1.97 -14.71
CA GLN A 148 -6.75 0.94 -14.69
C GLN A 148 -5.40 1.58 -14.43
N LEU A 149 -5.26 2.88 -14.71
CA LEU A 149 -4.02 3.62 -14.55
C LEU A 149 -3.96 4.44 -13.25
N SER A 150 -5.11 4.77 -12.65
CA SER A 150 -5.18 5.56 -11.42
C SER A 150 -6.02 4.86 -10.37
N ARG A 151 -5.37 4.51 -9.24
CA ARG A 151 -6.03 3.98 -8.04
C ARG A 151 -7.02 4.96 -7.42
N ILE A 152 -6.75 6.25 -7.50
CA ILE A 152 -7.64 7.30 -6.99
C ILE A 152 -8.94 7.27 -7.80
N VAL A 153 -8.85 7.23 -9.13
CA VAL A 153 -10.02 7.13 -10.02
C VAL A 153 -10.73 5.78 -9.85
N SER A 154 -10.00 4.69 -9.68
CA SER A 154 -10.55 3.34 -9.44
C SER A 154 -11.28 3.21 -8.10
N GLY A 155 -10.74 3.84 -7.04
CA GLY A 155 -11.29 3.85 -5.69
C GLY A 155 -12.54 4.70 -5.59
N VAL A 156 -12.51 5.89 -6.22
CA VAL A 156 -13.68 6.74 -6.46
C VAL A 156 -14.75 5.90 -7.19
N GLN A 157 -14.42 5.26 -8.31
CA GLN A 157 -15.37 4.46 -9.08
C GLN A 157 -15.97 3.25 -8.31
N HIS A 158 -15.23 2.61 -7.40
CA HIS A 158 -15.76 1.51 -6.56
C HIS A 158 -16.67 1.99 -5.43
N ASP A 159 -16.40 3.14 -4.82
CA ASP A 159 -17.28 3.73 -3.80
C ASP A 159 -18.62 4.22 -4.40
N PHE A 160 -18.65 4.52 -5.70
CA PHE A 160 -19.84 4.95 -6.42
C PHE A 160 -20.62 3.83 -7.14
N ILE A 161 -20.00 2.69 -7.47
CA ILE A 161 -20.66 1.57 -8.17
C ILE A 161 -20.93 0.39 -7.21
N ARG A 162 -21.89 0.56 -6.29
CA ARG A 162 -22.59 -0.59 -5.68
C ARG A 162 -23.99 -0.68 -6.26
N ASN A 163 -24.11 -1.33 -7.42
CA ASN A 163 -25.37 -1.54 -8.12
C ASN A 163 -26.24 -2.59 -7.37
N PRO A 164 -27.40 -2.23 -6.79
CA PRO A 164 -28.24 -3.17 -6.03
C PRO A 164 -28.98 -4.20 -6.90
N ARG A 165 -28.88 -4.11 -8.23
CA ARG A 165 -29.74 -4.89 -9.15
C ARG A 165 -29.27 -6.33 -9.44
N SER A 166 -28.22 -6.85 -8.81
CA SER A 166 -27.83 -8.26 -8.97
C SER A 166 -28.37 -9.21 -7.89
N LEU A 167 -29.20 -8.74 -6.95
CA LEU A 167 -29.89 -9.60 -6.00
C LEU A 167 -31.15 -10.19 -6.65
N ASP A 168 -31.07 -11.47 -6.98
CA ASP A 168 -32.15 -12.36 -7.36
C ASP A 168 -33.36 -12.20 -6.41
N ALA A 169 -34.45 -11.64 -6.93
CA ALA A 169 -35.68 -11.33 -6.20
C ALA A 169 -36.48 -12.56 -5.74
N SER A 170 -35.98 -13.78 -5.95
CA SER A 170 -36.67 -15.02 -5.60
C SER A 170 -36.37 -15.58 -4.20
N LYS A 171 -35.45 -14.97 -3.43
CA LYS A 171 -35.12 -15.45 -2.07
C LYS A 171 -35.60 -14.49 -0.98
N PRO A 172 -36.49 -14.93 -0.06
CA PRO A 172 -36.89 -14.09 1.06
C PRO A 172 -35.74 -13.90 2.06
N CYS A 173 -35.45 -12.65 2.41
CA CYS A 173 -34.56 -12.29 3.51
C CYS A 173 -35.10 -12.85 4.84
N PRO A 174 -34.26 -13.47 5.68
CA PRO A 174 -34.66 -13.85 7.04
C PRO A 174 -34.94 -12.59 7.86
N LYS A 175 -36.13 -12.52 8.47
CA LYS A 175 -36.53 -11.43 9.35
C LYS A 175 -35.66 -11.40 10.62
N PRO A 176 -34.99 -10.29 10.95
CA PRO A 176 -34.34 -10.13 12.24
C PRO A 176 -35.39 -10.05 13.35
N LYS A 177 -35.21 -10.84 14.42
CA LYS A 177 -35.99 -10.70 15.65
C LYS A 177 -35.63 -9.37 16.32
N THR A 178 -36.65 -8.57 16.61
CA THR A 178 -36.54 -7.33 17.39
C THR A 178 -36.11 -7.65 18.82
N SER A 179 -35.07 -6.96 19.32
CA SER A 179 -34.71 -6.93 20.74
C SER A 179 -34.83 -5.50 21.26
N SER A 180 -35.25 -5.38 22.51
CA SER A 180 -35.85 -4.21 23.14
C SER A 180 -34.87 -3.11 23.58
N TRP A 181 -34.13 -2.51 22.65
CA TRP A 181 -33.18 -1.42 22.97
C TRP A 181 -33.63 -0.03 22.46
N GLU A 182 -34.78 0.10 21.79
CA GLU A 182 -35.27 1.36 21.18
C GLU A 182 -35.93 2.37 22.15
N ARG A 183 -35.66 2.33 23.45
CA ARG A 183 -36.16 3.37 24.38
C ARG A 183 -35.09 3.75 25.41
N SER A 184 -34.18 4.64 25.02
CA SER A 184 -33.64 5.70 25.88
C SER A 184 -32.69 6.60 25.07
N LEU A 185 -33.24 7.69 24.54
CA LEU A 185 -32.49 8.87 24.14
C LEU A 185 -32.60 9.89 25.27
N LEU A 186 -31.45 10.45 25.67
CA LEU A 186 -31.15 11.49 26.66
C LEU A 186 -30.43 11.00 27.95
N PRO A 187 -29.49 11.82 28.46
CA PRO A 187 -28.14 11.39 28.79
C PRO A 187 -27.94 11.13 30.28
N ASP A 188 -26.97 10.27 30.61
CA ASP A 188 -26.29 10.38 31.89
C ASP A 188 -24.81 10.02 31.79
N GLN A 189 -24.06 10.59 32.72
CA GLN A 189 -22.62 10.77 32.74
C GLN A 189 -21.83 9.45 32.84
N ASP A 190 -20.53 9.58 32.53
CA ASP A 190 -19.48 8.56 32.63
C ASP A 190 -19.47 7.47 31.54
N ASN A 191 -18.60 7.64 30.55
CA ASN A 191 -17.50 6.69 30.35
C ASN A 191 -16.52 7.09 29.24
N ASN A 192 -15.26 6.77 29.54
CA ASN A 192 -14.07 6.83 28.70
C ASN A 192 -14.29 6.31 27.27
N LEU A 193 -14.07 7.19 26.29
CA LEU A 193 -13.82 6.84 24.90
C LEU A 193 -12.30 6.71 24.69
N ALA A 194 -11.75 5.58 25.12
CA ALA A 194 -10.36 5.21 24.87
C ALA A 194 -10.29 3.73 24.45
N SER A 195 -10.85 3.40 23.29
CA SER A 195 -10.67 2.06 22.68
C SER A 195 -11.14 2.03 21.22
N LEU A 196 -10.48 2.78 20.33
CA LEU A 196 -10.57 2.56 18.88
C LEU A 196 -9.19 2.74 18.23
N HIS A 197 -8.50 1.60 18.11
CA HIS A 197 -7.44 1.19 17.16
C HIS A 197 -6.22 2.08 16.82
N PRO A 198 -4.99 1.64 17.22
CA PRO A 198 -3.70 2.21 16.77
C PRO A 198 -3.11 1.59 15.49
N LEU A 199 -3.69 0.53 14.92
CA LEU A 199 -3.17 -0.09 13.67
C LEU A 199 -3.46 0.71 12.39
N LEU A 200 -4.48 1.58 12.38
CA LEU A 200 -4.68 2.50 11.26
C LEU A 200 -3.75 3.71 11.35
N SER A 201 -3.31 4.12 12.53
CA SER A 201 -2.45 5.31 12.69
C SER A 201 -1.06 5.10 12.08
N LEU A 202 -0.54 3.87 12.11
CA LEU A 202 0.75 3.51 11.48
C LEU A 202 0.71 3.46 9.94
N LEU A 203 -0.47 3.31 9.32
CA LEU A 203 -0.64 3.20 7.86
C LEU A 203 -1.33 4.41 7.22
N VAL A 204 -2.13 5.17 7.98
CA VAL A 204 -2.88 6.33 7.49
C VAL A 204 -2.08 7.63 7.60
N GLY A 205 -1.04 7.68 8.44
CA GLY A 205 -0.11 8.83 8.51
C GLY A 205 0.70 9.09 7.24
N VAL A 206 0.58 8.24 6.22
CA VAL A 206 1.40 8.25 5.00
C VAL A 206 0.59 8.66 3.75
N ILE A 207 -0.74 8.69 3.79
CA ILE A 207 -1.60 8.83 2.59
C ILE A 207 -1.86 10.30 2.18
N LEU A 208 -1.41 11.29 2.95
CA LEU A 208 -1.57 12.71 2.59
C LEU A 208 -0.33 13.27 1.88
N LEU A 209 0.07 12.65 0.77
CA LEU A 209 1.15 13.17 -0.08
C LEU A 209 0.77 13.13 -1.56
N THR A 210 0.88 14.32 -2.18
CA THR A 210 0.90 14.62 -3.62
C THR A 210 -0.41 15.13 -4.25
N SER A 211 -0.70 16.41 -4.01
CA SER A 211 -1.09 17.29 -5.13
C SER A 211 -0.45 18.66 -4.91
N LEU A 212 0.17 19.19 -5.97
CA LEU A 212 0.78 20.52 -6.13
C LEU A 212 2.31 20.59 -5.95
N ALA A 213 3.04 20.05 -6.92
CA ALA A 213 4.24 20.70 -7.45
C ALA A 213 3.97 21.06 -8.92
N GLY A 214 3.15 22.09 -9.11
CA GLY A 214 2.98 22.74 -10.40
C GLY A 214 4.16 23.66 -10.68
N CYS A 215 4.77 23.49 -11.85
CA CYS A 215 5.85 24.30 -12.40
C CYS A 215 5.73 25.80 -12.07
N ARG A 216 6.80 26.39 -11.53
CA ARG A 216 7.05 27.82 -11.66
C ARG A 216 8.20 28.05 -12.62
N THR A 217 7.85 28.55 -13.80
CA THR A 217 8.76 29.26 -14.69
C THR A 217 9.08 30.62 -14.08
N GLY A 218 10.32 30.82 -13.65
CA GLY A 218 10.87 32.11 -13.26
C GLY A 218 12.28 32.25 -13.79
N ALA A 219 12.48 33.17 -14.74
CA ALA A 219 13.73 33.41 -15.43
C ALA A 219 14.64 34.38 -14.65
N SER A 220 15.88 33.97 -14.33
CA SER A 220 17.11 34.80 -14.38
C SER A 220 18.38 34.01 -14.00
N PRO A 221 19.59 34.49 -14.39
CA PRO A 221 20.60 33.61 -14.97
C PRO A 221 21.81 33.32 -14.06
N ALA A 222 22.50 32.23 -14.41
CA ALA A 222 23.90 31.90 -14.13
C ALA A 222 24.35 31.97 -12.66
N GLY A 223 24.20 30.83 -11.97
CA GLY A 223 24.98 30.48 -10.78
C GLY A 223 25.16 28.96 -10.77
N GLU A 224 26.41 28.50 -10.72
CA GLU A 224 26.81 27.10 -10.78
C GLU A 224 26.10 26.26 -9.69
N CYS A 225 25.38 25.22 -10.10
CA CYS A 225 24.78 24.26 -9.19
C CYS A 225 25.86 23.27 -8.73
N LYS A 226 26.30 23.37 -7.47
CA LYS A 226 27.10 22.32 -6.82
C LYS A 226 26.16 21.24 -6.26
N PRO A 227 26.50 19.94 -6.39
CA PRO A 227 25.70 18.89 -5.78
C PRO A 227 25.84 18.94 -4.26
N ALA A 228 24.72 19.03 -3.55
CA ALA A 228 24.68 18.83 -2.11
C ALA A 228 24.89 17.34 -1.80
N THR A 229 26.01 17.04 -1.16
CA THR A 229 26.29 15.74 -0.52
C THR A 229 26.45 16.02 0.97
N ALA A 230 25.59 15.42 1.80
CA ALA A 230 25.89 14.88 3.13
C ALA A 230 24.59 14.63 3.90
N VAL A 231 24.26 13.35 4.14
CA VAL A 231 23.50 12.94 5.33
C VAL A 231 24.54 12.34 6.26
N ALA A 232 24.85 13.02 7.35
CA ALA A 232 25.70 12.49 8.42
C ALA A 232 24.84 11.63 9.35
N ALA A 233 25.25 10.37 9.54
CA ALA A 233 24.69 9.50 10.56
C ALA A 233 25.22 9.95 11.93
N HIS A 234 24.31 10.19 12.89
CA HIS A 234 24.67 10.40 14.29
C HIS A 234 24.62 9.05 15.02
N ASP A 235 25.76 8.59 15.55
CA ASP A 235 25.81 7.62 16.63
C ASP A 235 26.02 8.33 17.98
N ALA A 236 25.54 7.68 19.03
CA ALA A 236 25.54 8.18 20.39
C ALA A 236 26.84 7.77 21.11
N SER A 237 27.97 8.33 20.71
CA SER A 237 29.17 8.40 21.56
C SER A 237 30.14 9.41 20.96
N GLY A 238 30.26 10.56 21.60
CA GLY A 238 31.16 11.61 21.13
C GLY A 238 32.62 11.16 21.14
N GLU A 239 33.19 10.99 19.94
CA GLU A 239 34.57 11.34 19.54
C GLU A 239 34.70 11.11 18.03
N ILE A 240 35.05 12.16 17.28
CA ILE A 240 35.16 12.14 15.81
C ILE A 240 36.62 11.84 15.43
N GLU A 241 36.88 10.69 14.82
CA GLU A 241 38.06 10.51 13.96
C GLU A 241 37.64 10.55 12.49
N ASP A 242 38.25 11.49 11.76
CA ASP A 242 38.07 11.74 10.32
C ASP A 242 38.48 10.50 9.49
N ALA A 243 37.51 9.87 8.82
CA ALA A 243 37.78 8.88 7.79
C ALA A 243 37.12 9.30 6.47
N THR A 244 37.88 10.03 5.66
CA THR A 244 37.56 10.33 4.26
C THR A 244 37.73 9.06 3.42
N PHE A 245 36.63 8.50 2.90
CA PHE A 245 36.71 7.40 1.93
C PHE A 245 36.44 7.92 0.50
N VAL A 246 37.52 8.07 -0.26
CA VAL A 246 37.49 8.23 -1.72
C VAL A 246 37.20 6.85 -2.32
N ALA A 247 36.01 6.67 -2.89
CA ALA A 247 35.70 5.50 -3.70
C ALA A 247 36.58 5.52 -4.96
N LYS A 248 37.68 4.76 -4.94
CA LYS A 248 38.41 4.41 -6.16
C LYS A 248 37.54 3.44 -6.96
N THR A 249 36.95 3.93 -8.03
CA THR A 249 36.46 3.11 -9.14
C THR A 249 37.65 2.36 -9.75
N ALA A 250 37.81 1.10 -9.38
CA ALA A 250 38.61 0.16 -10.16
C ALA A 250 37.65 -0.58 -11.09
N ALA A 251 37.38 0.02 -12.25
CA ALA A 251 36.96 -0.74 -13.41
C ALA A 251 38.11 -1.70 -13.75
N LYS A 252 37.89 -3.00 -13.53
CA LYS A 252 38.72 -4.04 -14.12
C LYS A 252 37.81 -4.98 -14.87
N ASP A 253 37.94 -4.88 -16.20
CA ASP A 253 37.46 -5.87 -17.15
C ASP A 253 37.86 -7.28 -16.67
N ALA A 254 36.85 -8.06 -16.31
CA ALA A 254 36.96 -9.50 -16.15
C ALA A 254 36.00 -10.13 -17.15
N THR A 255 36.38 -10.13 -18.42
CA THR A 255 35.85 -11.03 -19.43
C THR A 255 36.35 -12.44 -19.15
N THR A 256 35.68 -13.15 -18.25
CA THR A 256 35.71 -14.62 -18.26
C THR A 256 34.58 -15.11 -19.16
N GLU A 257 34.93 -15.43 -20.40
CA GLU A 257 34.08 -16.18 -21.34
C GLU A 257 33.70 -17.53 -20.70
N SER A 258 32.48 -17.63 -20.19
CA SER A 258 31.84 -18.92 -19.92
C SER A 258 31.16 -19.37 -21.21
N SER A 259 31.74 -20.38 -21.87
CA SER A 259 31.11 -21.11 -22.97
C SER A 259 29.92 -21.94 -22.46
N GLY A 260 28.79 -21.29 -22.18
CA GLY A 260 27.51 -21.94 -21.93
C GLY A 260 26.55 -21.56 -23.03
N ALA A 261 25.85 -22.53 -23.63
CA ALA A 261 24.75 -22.26 -24.55
C ALA A 261 23.79 -21.23 -23.92
N ALA A 262 23.31 -20.26 -24.72
CA ALA A 262 22.35 -19.27 -24.26
C ALA A 262 21.20 -19.98 -23.52
N PRO A 263 20.77 -19.48 -22.36
CA PRO A 263 19.76 -20.16 -21.55
C PRO A 263 18.50 -20.38 -22.37
N THR A 264 17.97 -21.60 -22.34
CA THR A 264 16.69 -21.92 -22.99
C THR A 264 15.60 -21.08 -22.34
N ARG A 265 15.06 -20.12 -23.10
CA ARG A 265 13.91 -19.31 -22.70
C ARG A 265 12.65 -19.93 -23.27
N TYR A 266 11.67 -20.22 -22.41
CA TYR A 266 10.36 -20.71 -22.82
C TYR A 266 9.49 -19.52 -23.22
N GLU A 267 8.93 -19.56 -24.44
CA GLU A 267 8.07 -18.49 -24.96
C GLU A 267 6.69 -18.49 -24.29
N GLU A 268 6.16 -19.67 -23.96
CA GLU A 268 4.85 -19.84 -23.36
C GLU A 268 4.95 -20.33 -21.91
N ILE A 269 4.13 -19.75 -21.04
CA ILE A 269 3.98 -20.13 -19.64
C ILE A 269 2.52 -20.46 -19.35
N LYS A 270 2.30 -21.35 -18.39
CA LYS A 270 0.97 -21.76 -17.94
C LYS A 270 0.80 -21.39 -16.47
N ARG A 271 -0.36 -20.82 -16.12
CA ARG A 271 -0.78 -20.61 -14.73
C ARG A 271 -1.81 -21.67 -14.35
N GLU A 272 -1.60 -22.36 -13.24
CA GLU A 272 -2.51 -23.37 -12.71
C GLU A 272 -2.95 -22.96 -11.30
N ALA A 273 -4.26 -22.94 -11.05
CA ALA A 273 -4.80 -22.69 -9.72
C ALA A 273 -4.52 -23.89 -8.80
N ILE A 274 -3.97 -23.61 -7.62
CA ILE A 274 -3.63 -24.59 -6.60
C ILE A 274 -4.39 -24.26 -5.32
N THR A 275 -4.80 -25.28 -4.57
CA THR A 275 -5.32 -25.13 -3.22
C THR A 275 -4.68 -26.14 -2.29
N PHE A 276 -4.47 -25.76 -1.03
CA PHE A 276 -3.91 -26.65 -0.03
C PHE A 276 -4.36 -26.30 1.38
N GLU A 277 -4.34 -27.28 2.27
CA GLU A 277 -4.76 -27.13 3.66
C GLU A 277 -3.55 -26.85 4.58
N SER A 278 -3.71 -25.92 5.50
CA SER A 278 -2.74 -25.64 6.55
C SER A 278 -3.42 -25.10 7.82
N ARG A 279 -3.19 -25.79 8.95
CA ARG A 279 -3.81 -25.48 10.26
C ARG A 279 -5.31 -25.16 10.19
N GLY A 280 -6.06 -25.96 9.43
CA GLY A 280 -7.51 -25.81 9.28
C GLY A 280 -7.97 -24.64 8.40
N ALA A 281 -7.06 -24.02 7.64
CA ALA A 281 -7.37 -23.05 6.60
C ALA A 281 -7.02 -23.59 5.21
N THR A 282 -7.95 -23.42 4.26
CA THR A 282 -7.70 -23.68 2.84
C THR A 282 -7.03 -22.46 2.22
N LEU A 283 -5.79 -22.60 1.79
CA LEU A 283 -5.03 -21.57 1.09
C LEU A 283 -5.11 -21.79 -0.43
N LYS A 284 -5.36 -20.70 -1.16
CA LYS A 284 -5.39 -20.60 -2.61
C LYS A 284 -4.06 -20.07 -3.11
N GLY A 285 -3.62 -20.56 -4.26
CA GLY A 285 -2.45 -20.07 -4.93
C GLY A 285 -2.44 -20.36 -6.41
N THR A 286 -1.34 -19.97 -7.03
CA THR A 286 -1.08 -20.13 -8.46
C THR A 286 0.30 -20.73 -8.65
N LEU A 287 0.36 -21.82 -9.40
CA LEU A 287 1.60 -22.42 -9.89
C LEU A 287 1.83 -21.93 -11.33
N THR A 288 2.86 -21.12 -11.53
CA THR A 288 3.32 -20.68 -12.85
C THR A 288 4.38 -21.66 -13.37
N LEU A 289 4.19 -22.20 -14.57
CA LEU A 289 4.99 -23.28 -15.16
C LEU A 289 5.48 -22.91 -16.56
N PRO A 290 6.68 -23.36 -16.95
CA PRO A 290 7.09 -23.36 -18.36
C PRO A 290 6.21 -24.33 -19.18
N VAL A 291 5.81 -23.92 -20.39
CA VAL A 291 5.17 -24.83 -21.35
C VAL A 291 6.24 -25.49 -22.21
N ALA A 292 6.50 -26.77 -21.96
CA ALA A 292 7.40 -27.60 -22.78
C ALA A 292 6.61 -28.66 -23.55
N ALA A 293 7.07 -28.96 -24.77
CA ALA A 293 6.53 -30.03 -25.61
C ALA A 293 6.75 -31.45 -25.03
N SER A 294 7.67 -31.61 -24.08
CA SER A 294 8.00 -32.87 -23.42
C SER A 294 7.37 -32.98 -22.02
N SER A 295 7.36 -34.19 -21.46
CA SER A 295 7.00 -34.48 -20.07
C SER A 295 8.07 -34.07 -19.05
N GLU A 296 8.92 -33.10 -19.40
CA GLU A 296 10.00 -32.60 -18.56
C GLU A 296 9.47 -32.07 -17.21
N ARG A 297 10.26 -32.34 -16.17
CA ARG A 297 10.05 -31.85 -14.80
C ARG A 297 11.01 -30.70 -14.50
N PHE A 298 10.48 -29.63 -13.96
CA PHE A 298 11.21 -28.39 -13.70
C PHE A 298 11.66 -28.28 -12.24
N PRO A 299 12.78 -27.61 -11.97
CA PRO A 299 13.01 -27.07 -10.63
C PRO A 299 11.88 -26.10 -10.27
N ALA A 300 11.61 -25.94 -8.97
CA ALA A 300 10.55 -25.08 -8.49
C ALA A 300 10.99 -24.15 -7.35
N VAL A 301 10.33 -23.01 -7.24
CA VAL A 301 10.45 -22.07 -6.14
C VAL A 301 9.08 -21.85 -5.51
N VAL A 302 9.02 -21.85 -4.18
CA VAL A 302 7.84 -21.36 -3.44
C VAL A 302 8.15 -19.98 -2.88
N ILE A 303 7.33 -18.98 -3.21
CA ILE A 303 7.49 -17.62 -2.70
C ILE A 303 6.81 -17.49 -1.34
N LEU A 304 7.59 -17.05 -0.34
CA LEU A 304 7.14 -16.72 1.01
C LEU A 304 7.14 -15.20 1.17
N HIS A 305 5.96 -14.68 1.44
CA HIS A 305 5.65 -13.25 1.53
C HIS A 305 6.39 -12.54 2.65
N ASP A 306 6.57 -11.25 2.43
CA ASP A 306 6.98 -10.28 3.44
C ASP A 306 5.88 -10.00 4.48
N PHE A 307 6.17 -9.12 5.45
CA PHE A 307 5.28 -8.75 6.54
C PHE A 307 3.99 -8.09 6.03
N GLY A 308 2.90 -8.28 6.78
CA GLY A 308 1.59 -7.73 6.43
C GLY A 308 0.67 -8.68 5.65
N PRO A 309 -0.52 -8.20 5.24
CA PRO A 309 -1.56 -8.99 4.58
C PRO A 309 -1.34 -9.07 3.06
N ILE A 310 -0.29 -9.75 2.59
CA ILE A 310 0.10 -9.76 1.17
C ILE A 310 -0.55 -10.92 0.39
N GLY A 311 -1.08 -10.63 -0.80
CA GLY A 311 -1.64 -11.62 -1.72
C GLY A 311 -0.60 -12.28 -2.63
N GLN A 312 -0.99 -13.33 -3.36
CA GLN A 312 -0.07 -14.13 -4.18
C GLN A 312 0.67 -13.36 -5.28
N ASP A 313 0.11 -12.25 -5.75
CA ASP A 313 0.74 -11.40 -6.77
C ASP A 313 1.77 -10.43 -6.20
N GLY A 314 1.80 -10.26 -4.87
CA GLY A 314 2.78 -9.39 -4.22
C GLY A 314 2.65 -7.94 -4.65
N LEU A 315 1.41 -7.44 -4.78
CA LEU A 315 1.12 -6.10 -5.27
C LEU A 315 1.69 -5.02 -4.35
N ARG A 316 2.67 -4.26 -4.85
CA ARG A 316 3.33 -3.16 -4.14
C ARG A 316 2.84 -1.82 -4.66
N ALA A 317 2.44 -0.98 -3.72
CA ALA A 317 1.78 0.31 -3.94
C ALA A 317 2.62 1.50 -3.52
N ALA A 318 3.51 1.25 -2.58
CA ALA A 318 4.34 2.22 -1.93
C ALA A 318 5.56 1.48 -1.39
N SER A 319 6.68 2.18 -1.30
CA SER A 319 7.85 1.72 -0.55
C SER A 319 8.27 2.84 0.40
N MET A 320 8.33 2.55 1.70
CA MET A 320 8.74 3.51 2.74
C MET A 320 8.02 4.86 2.70
N GLY A 321 6.74 4.85 2.31
CA GLY A 321 5.90 6.05 2.24
C GLY A 321 6.03 6.89 0.98
N VAL A 322 6.79 6.43 -0.01
CA VAL A 322 6.71 6.94 -1.38
C VAL A 322 5.64 6.10 -2.10
N GLU A 323 4.52 6.73 -2.45
CA GLU A 323 3.55 6.10 -3.36
C GLU A 323 4.23 5.82 -4.70
N LEU A 324 4.16 4.57 -5.14
CA LEU A 324 4.58 4.23 -6.49
C LEU A 324 3.51 4.79 -7.45
N PRO A 325 3.90 5.45 -8.55
CA PRO A 325 2.95 5.93 -9.55
C PRO A 325 2.10 4.80 -10.16
N VAL A 326 2.55 3.55 -10.07
CA VAL A 326 1.85 2.35 -10.55
C VAL A 326 2.01 1.22 -9.54
N GLU A 327 0.98 0.38 -9.38
CA GLU A 327 1.10 -0.86 -8.60
C GLU A 327 2.02 -1.86 -9.31
N VAL A 328 2.94 -2.47 -8.60
CA VAL A 328 3.85 -3.49 -9.16
C VAL A 328 3.52 -4.85 -8.55
N PRO A 329 3.01 -5.84 -9.32
CA PRO A 329 2.78 -7.20 -8.84
C PRO A 329 4.10 -7.99 -8.85
N VAL A 330 4.99 -7.66 -7.93
CA VAL A 330 6.39 -8.13 -7.90
C VAL A 330 6.50 -9.65 -7.95
N TYR A 331 5.66 -10.36 -7.20
CA TYR A 331 5.72 -11.83 -7.15
C TYR A 331 5.17 -12.45 -8.44
N GLU A 332 4.15 -11.86 -9.05
CA GLU A 332 3.66 -12.33 -10.35
C GLU A 332 4.71 -12.17 -11.45
N LEU A 333 5.26 -10.96 -11.60
CA LEU A 333 6.28 -10.67 -12.60
C LEU A 333 7.51 -11.59 -12.42
N LEU A 334 7.95 -11.79 -11.17
CA LEU A 334 9.06 -12.68 -10.86
C LEU A 334 8.73 -14.14 -11.23
N ALA A 335 7.51 -14.60 -10.94
CA ALA A 335 7.08 -15.94 -11.30
C ALA A 335 7.01 -16.17 -12.81
N GLU A 336 6.59 -15.16 -13.58
CA GLU A 336 6.59 -15.24 -15.04
C GLU A 336 8.00 -15.34 -15.61
N GLU A 337 8.92 -14.47 -15.21
CA GLU A 337 10.28 -14.47 -15.75
C GLU A 337 11.08 -15.71 -15.31
N LEU A 338 10.86 -16.21 -14.10
CA LEU A 338 11.43 -17.49 -13.65
C LEU A 338 10.85 -18.67 -14.43
N ALA A 339 9.55 -18.67 -14.73
CA ALA A 339 8.94 -19.69 -15.58
C ALA A 339 9.46 -19.64 -17.02
N ARG A 340 9.64 -18.45 -17.60
CA ARG A 340 10.33 -18.28 -18.88
C ARG A 340 11.76 -18.80 -18.83
N SER A 341 12.41 -18.73 -17.65
CA SER A 341 13.75 -19.29 -17.40
C SER A 341 13.78 -20.78 -17.03
N GLY A 342 12.66 -21.49 -17.16
CA GLY A 342 12.58 -22.94 -16.90
C GLY A 342 12.39 -23.33 -15.43
N VAL A 343 11.93 -22.40 -14.57
CA VAL A 343 11.70 -22.63 -13.13
C VAL A 343 10.21 -22.48 -12.83
N ALA A 344 9.60 -23.53 -12.28
CA ALA A 344 8.22 -23.46 -11.79
C ALA A 344 8.12 -22.58 -10.54
N VAL A 345 7.07 -21.77 -10.39
CA VAL A 345 6.91 -20.88 -9.23
C VAL A 345 5.54 -21.02 -8.61
N LEU A 346 5.49 -21.43 -7.34
CA LEU A 346 4.27 -21.47 -6.54
C LEU A 346 4.16 -20.19 -5.71
N ARG A 347 3.04 -19.48 -5.91
CA ARG A 347 2.61 -18.32 -5.12
C ARG A 347 1.27 -18.65 -4.48
N TYR A 348 0.95 -18.06 -3.33
CA TYR A 348 -0.32 -18.31 -2.64
C TYR A 348 -0.77 -17.09 -1.87
N ASP A 349 -2.06 -16.88 -1.66
CA ASP A 349 -2.46 -15.74 -0.83
C ASP A 349 -2.05 -16.05 0.62
N LYS A 350 -1.40 -15.11 1.30
CA LYS A 350 -1.00 -15.29 2.70
C LYS A 350 -2.24 -15.38 3.57
N ARG A 351 -2.24 -16.20 4.64
CA ARG A 351 -3.40 -16.32 5.55
C ARG A 351 -3.85 -14.99 6.17
N THR A 352 -2.96 -14.01 6.26
CA THR A 352 -3.23 -12.65 6.74
C THR A 352 -3.94 -11.77 5.69
N CYS A 353 -3.94 -12.17 4.41
CA CYS A 353 -4.61 -11.49 3.32
C CYS A 353 -6.12 -11.78 3.34
N VAL A 354 -6.82 -11.17 4.29
CA VAL A 354 -8.26 -11.36 4.54
C VAL A 354 -9.10 -10.27 3.87
N LYS A 355 -10.40 -10.54 3.67
CA LYS A 355 -11.35 -9.56 3.10
C LYS A 355 -11.25 -8.20 3.80
N ASN A 356 -11.20 -7.13 3.01
CA ASN A 356 -11.08 -5.74 3.44
C ASN A 356 -9.74 -5.37 4.10
N ALA A 357 -8.71 -6.22 4.03
CA ALA A 357 -7.32 -5.81 4.20
C ALA A 357 -6.75 -5.37 2.83
N ALA A 358 -5.86 -4.39 2.83
CA ALA A 358 -5.09 -4.03 1.63
C ALA A 358 -3.77 -4.84 1.62
N PRO A 359 -3.41 -5.58 0.55
CA PRO A 359 -4.05 -5.68 -0.76
C PRO A 359 -5.23 -6.67 -0.82
N ARG A 360 -6.03 -6.54 -1.88
CA ARG A 360 -7.32 -7.19 -2.13
C ARG A 360 -7.23 -8.73 -2.16
N CYS A 361 -7.45 -9.39 -1.03
CA CYS A 361 -7.65 -10.83 -0.97
C CYS A 361 -9.02 -11.20 -0.39
N ASP A 362 -9.51 -12.37 -0.80
CA ASP A 362 -10.86 -12.84 -0.49
C ASP A 362 -10.93 -13.88 0.64
N TYR A 363 -9.86 -14.04 1.43
CA TYR A 363 -9.93 -14.99 2.53
C TYR A 363 -10.90 -14.57 3.63
N PRO A 364 -11.63 -15.53 4.22
CA PRO A 364 -12.39 -15.29 5.43
C PRO A 364 -11.47 -14.78 6.55
N ARG A 365 -11.93 -13.78 7.31
CA ARG A 365 -11.21 -13.27 8.48
C ARG A 365 -10.85 -14.37 9.48
N GLY A 366 -11.64 -15.45 9.53
CA GLY A 366 -11.37 -16.63 10.35
C GLY A 366 -10.02 -17.32 10.07
N HIS A 367 -9.42 -17.17 8.89
CA HIS A 367 -8.09 -17.73 8.59
C HIS A 367 -6.97 -17.05 9.42
N LEU A 368 -7.12 -15.75 9.69
CA LEU A 368 -6.22 -14.99 10.56
C LEU A 368 -6.56 -15.24 12.03
N GLU A 369 -7.84 -15.13 12.40
CA GLU A 369 -8.26 -15.25 13.81
C GLU A 369 -7.94 -16.65 14.38
N SER A 370 -8.02 -17.72 13.58
CA SER A 370 -7.68 -19.09 14.02
C SER A 370 -6.19 -19.30 14.32
N ALA A 371 -5.33 -18.42 13.82
CA ALA A 371 -3.88 -18.47 13.99
C ALA A 371 -3.35 -17.29 14.81
N ARG A 372 -4.22 -16.45 15.37
CA ARG A 372 -3.83 -15.18 15.97
C ARG A 372 -2.83 -15.36 17.12
N ASP A 373 -3.04 -16.36 17.97
CA ASP A 373 -2.19 -16.60 19.14
C ASP A 373 -0.80 -17.18 18.79
N ASP A 374 -0.66 -17.83 17.62
CA ASP A 374 0.58 -18.44 17.11
C ASP A 374 0.72 -18.19 15.59
N LEU A 375 0.76 -16.90 15.22
CA LEU A 375 0.82 -16.53 13.80
C LEU A 375 2.15 -16.94 13.17
N ALA A 376 3.25 -16.84 13.92
CA ALA A 376 4.58 -17.24 13.46
C ALA A 376 4.61 -18.74 13.09
N GLY A 377 4.15 -19.62 13.99
CA GLY A 377 4.05 -21.05 13.73
C GLY A 377 3.09 -21.36 12.58
N ALA A 378 1.97 -20.63 12.49
CA ALA A 378 1.02 -20.81 11.40
C ALA A 378 1.59 -20.46 10.01
N LEU A 379 2.40 -19.40 9.91
CA LEU A 379 3.08 -19.04 8.66
C LEU A 379 4.18 -20.04 8.27
N VAL A 380 4.88 -20.62 9.26
CA VAL A 380 5.83 -21.72 9.03
C VAL A 380 5.12 -22.97 8.52
N ASP A 381 3.96 -23.31 9.09
CA ASP A 381 3.15 -24.45 8.65
C ASP A 381 2.59 -24.24 7.24
N ASP A 382 2.18 -23.01 6.89
CA ASP A 382 1.78 -22.65 5.52
C ASP A 382 2.91 -22.87 4.53
N ALA A 383 4.11 -22.38 4.85
CA ALA A 383 5.29 -22.55 4.01
C ALA A 383 5.65 -24.03 3.82
N ARG A 384 5.53 -24.85 4.88
CA ARG A 384 5.74 -26.30 4.82
C ARG A 384 4.70 -26.99 3.93
N ALA A 385 3.43 -26.60 4.04
CA ALA A 385 2.35 -27.13 3.23
C ALA A 385 2.51 -26.74 1.75
N ALA A 386 2.86 -25.49 1.45
CA ALA A 386 3.14 -25.00 0.11
C ALA A 386 4.34 -25.74 -0.52
N LEU A 387 5.42 -25.93 0.24
CA LEU A 387 6.59 -26.72 -0.19
C LEU A 387 6.22 -28.16 -0.55
N LYS A 388 5.37 -28.80 0.27
CA LYS A 388 4.87 -30.15 0.00
C LYS A 388 4.05 -30.20 -1.30
N VAL A 389 3.12 -29.26 -1.47
CA VAL A 389 2.23 -29.21 -2.64
C VAL A 389 3.02 -28.98 -3.94
N ALA A 390 4.05 -28.12 -3.90
CA ALA A 390 4.95 -27.93 -5.04
C ALA A 390 5.67 -29.22 -5.42
N ARG A 391 6.18 -29.99 -4.44
CA ARG A 391 6.87 -31.27 -4.68
C ARG A 391 5.98 -32.35 -5.27
N ASP A 392 4.72 -32.39 -4.85
CA ASP A 392 3.76 -33.40 -5.29
C ASP A 392 3.26 -33.14 -6.73
N HIS A 393 3.53 -31.96 -7.29
CA HIS A 393 3.10 -31.60 -8.64
C HIS A 393 3.85 -32.40 -9.72
N ALA A 394 3.12 -32.98 -10.68
CA ALA A 394 3.67 -33.92 -11.67
C ALA A 394 4.74 -33.30 -12.59
N ARG A 395 4.68 -31.99 -12.83
CA ARG A 395 5.65 -31.22 -13.65
C ARG A 395 6.81 -30.64 -12.85
N VAL A 396 6.84 -30.86 -11.54
CA VAL A 396 7.93 -30.42 -10.67
C VAL A 396 8.86 -31.60 -10.37
N ASP A 397 10.15 -31.32 -10.35
CA ASP A 397 11.16 -32.24 -9.82
C ASP A 397 11.19 -32.11 -8.29
N PRO A 398 10.71 -33.12 -7.53
CA PRO A 398 10.58 -33.02 -6.08
C PRO A 398 11.93 -32.85 -5.36
N ARG A 399 13.05 -33.16 -6.03
CA ARG A 399 14.40 -32.98 -5.49
C ARG A 399 14.95 -31.56 -5.69
N ARG A 400 14.31 -30.77 -6.56
CA ARG A 400 14.76 -29.44 -6.95
C ARG A 400 13.73 -28.37 -6.62
N VAL A 401 13.22 -28.39 -5.39
CA VAL A 401 12.27 -27.39 -4.89
C VAL A 401 12.94 -26.53 -3.83
N SER A 402 13.00 -25.23 -4.08
CA SER A 402 13.63 -24.21 -3.25
C SER A 402 12.59 -23.29 -2.60
N LEU A 403 12.98 -22.65 -1.50
CA LEU A 403 12.18 -21.57 -0.89
C LEU A 403 12.78 -20.22 -1.27
N LEU A 404 11.94 -19.29 -1.71
CA LEU A 404 12.30 -17.89 -1.87
C LEU A 404 11.49 -17.11 -0.84
N GLY A 405 12.16 -16.51 0.14
CA GLY A 405 11.51 -15.70 1.15
C GLY A 405 11.85 -14.23 1.02
N HIS A 406 10.85 -13.35 1.13
CA HIS A 406 11.02 -11.90 1.14
C HIS A 406 10.79 -11.36 2.55
N GLY A 407 11.73 -10.58 3.11
CA GLY A 407 11.59 -9.94 4.41
C GLY A 407 11.23 -10.94 5.51
N GLN A 408 10.01 -10.86 6.06
CA GLN A 408 9.50 -11.86 7.01
C GLN A 408 9.57 -13.31 6.46
N GLY A 409 9.24 -13.50 5.19
CA GLY A 409 9.33 -14.78 4.49
C GLY A 409 10.76 -15.31 4.39
N ALA A 410 11.77 -14.43 4.36
CA ALA A 410 13.17 -14.81 4.38
C ALA A 410 13.54 -15.49 5.72
N THR A 411 13.02 -14.96 6.83
CA THR A 411 13.18 -15.57 8.17
C THR A 411 12.53 -16.96 8.21
N ILE A 412 11.33 -17.11 7.64
CA ILE A 412 10.65 -18.41 7.55
C ILE A 412 11.46 -19.39 6.68
N ALA A 413 11.96 -18.96 5.53
CA ALA A 413 12.76 -19.79 4.64
C ALA A 413 14.05 -20.28 5.33
N LEU A 414 14.69 -19.42 6.12
CA LEU A 414 15.85 -19.77 6.94
C LEU A 414 15.50 -20.79 8.02
N ALA A 415 14.42 -20.57 8.79
CA ALA A 415 13.98 -21.50 9.83
C ALA A 415 13.56 -22.87 9.26
N LEU A 416 13.13 -22.94 8.00
CA LEU A 416 12.80 -24.19 7.30
C LEU A 416 13.98 -24.79 6.52
N ARG A 417 15.14 -24.13 6.47
CA ARG A 417 16.24 -24.58 5.60
C ARG A 417 16.78 -25.97 5.96
N ARG A 418 16.67 -26.36 7.23
CA ARG A 418 17.01 -27.70 7.74
C ARG A 418 15.79 -28.60 7.93
N GLU A 419 14.61 -28.01 7.99
CA GLU A 419 13.35 -28.69 8.25
C GLU A 419 12.50 -28.77 6.99
N GLY A 420 12.42 -29.96 6.42
CA GLY A 420 11.70 -30.15 5.15
C GLY A 420 12.56 -29.97 3.92
N GLY A 421 13.86 -29.67 4.05
CA GLY A 421 14.92 -29.89 3.05
C GLY A 421 14.70 -29.27 1.67
N PRO A 422 14.43 -27.96 1.56
CA PRO A 422 14.49 -27.28 0.25
C PRO A 422 15.88 -27.46 -0.37
N GLU A 423 15.97 -27.51 -1.70
CA GLU A 423 17.25 -27.65 -2.41
C GLU A 423 18.15 -26.44 -2.12
N SER A 424 17.60 -25.25 -2.29
CA SER A 424 18.24 -23.97 -1.99
C SER A 424 17.29 -23.04 -1.22
N VAL A 425 17.86 -22.00 -0.62
CA VAL A 425 17.10 -20.89 -0.04
C VAL A 425 17.53 -19.59 -0.70
N ILE A 426 16.55 -18.81 -1.16
CA ILE A 426 16.74 -17.48 -1.74
C ILE A 426 16.08 -16.48 -0.79
N LEU A 427 16.80 -15.43 -0.44
CA LEU A 427 16.41 -14.46 0.56
C LEU A 427 16.36 -13.08 -0.09
N LEU A 428 15.19 -12.48 -0.21
CA LEU A 428 15.00 -11.11 -0.70
C LEU A 428 14.82 -10.19 0.50
N ALA A 429 15.65 -9.15 0.59
CA ALA A 429 15.71 -8.24 1.73
C ALA A 429 15.64 -8.96 3.10
N PRO A 430 16.50 -9.98 3.37
CA PRO A 430 16.53 -10.62 4.68
C PRO A 430 17.07 -9.65 5.72
N SER A 431 16.71 -9.87 6.98
CA SER A 431 17.32 -9.16 8.10
C SER A 431 17.93 -10.14 9.10
N VAL A 432 19.11 -9.77 9.60
CA VAL A 432 19.77 -10.41 10.74
C VAL A 432 19.30 -9.85 12.08
N GLN A 433 18.43 -8.84 12.06
CA GLN A 433 17.83 -8.23 13.25
C GLN A 433 16.45 -8.83 13.52
N PRO A 434 16.05 -8.94 14.81
CA PRO A 434 14.71 -9.37 15.15
C PRO A 434 13.67 -8.28 14.82
N ILE A 435 12.41 -8.70 14.69
CA ILE A 435 11.31 -7.85 14.18
C ILE A 435 11.07 -6.58 15.01
N ASP A 436 11.31 -6.61 16.33
CA ASP A 436 11.21 -5.45 17.21
C ASP A 436 12.27 -4.40 16.89
N ALA A 437 13.53 -4.82 16.67
CA ALA A 437 14.60 -3.92 16.26
C ALA A 437 14.34 -3.32 14.86
N LEU A 438 13.75 -4.09 13.95
CA LEU A 438 13.36 -3.61 12.63
C LEU A 438 12.24 -2.57 12.68
N ILE A 439 11.20 -2.78 13.49
CA ILE A 439 10.11 -1.82 13.65
C ILE A 439 10.63 -0.50 14.22
N LEU A 440 11.52 -0.56 15.21
CA LEU A 440 12.20 0.61 15.75
C LEU A 440 13.05 1.31 14.67
N HIS A 441 13.83 0.55 13.89
CA HIS A 441 14.64 1.09 12.80
C HIS A 441 13.77 1.81 11.75
N GLN A 442 12.67 1.20 11.30
CA GLN A 442 11.75 1.79 10.34
C GLN A 442 11.17 3.11 10.87
N THR A 443 10.74 3.15 12.13
CA THR A 443 10.22 4.37 12.77
C THR A 443 11.31 5.45 12.87
N MET A 444 12.55 5.08 13.23
CA MET A 444 13.69 5.99 13.27
C MET A 444 14.04 6.55 11.88
N THR A 445 14.02 5.71 10.84
CA THR A 445 14.28 6.14 9.46
C THR A 445 13.18 7.08 8.97
N SER A 446 11.90 6.77 9.23
CA SER A 446 10.78 7.68 8.92
C SER A 446 10.93 9.03 9.63
N LEU A 447 11.30 9.02 10.92
CA LEU A 447 11.55 10.23 11.70
C LEU A 447 12.69 11.07 11.09
N ALA A 448 13.81 10.43 10.73
CA ALA A 448 14.94 11.12 10.10
C ALA A 448 14.54 11.77 8.77
N LEU A 449 13.83 11.04 7.90
CA LEU A 449 13.35 11.57 6.60
C LEU A 449 12.35 12.70 6.78
N THR A 450 11.46 12.60 7.77
CA THR A 450 10.47 13.65 8.06
C THR A 450 11.14 14.92 8.58
N ARG A 451 12.20 14.79 9.38
CA ARG A 451 12.99 15.95 9.84
C ARG A 451 13.71 16.67 8.70
N VAL A 452 14.38 15.94 7.81
CA VAL A 452 15.02 16.53 6.61
C VAL A 452 13.99 17.30 5.79
N ARG A 453 12.84 16.68 5.52
CA ARG A 453 11.76 17.33 4.77
C ARG A 453 11.17 18.54 5.48
N ARG A 454 11.04 18.50 6.81
CA ARG A 454 10.62 19.67 7.60
C ARG A 454 11.59 20.82 7.32
N GLU A 455 12.89 20.57 7.46
CA GLU A 455 13.91 21.60 7.26
C GLU A 455 13.84 22.21 5.85
N GLU A 456 13.61 21.39 4.82
CA GLU A 456 13.42 21.84 3.44
C GLU A 456 12.14 22.65 3.22
N GLU A 457 11.04 22.28 3.89
CA GLU A 457 9.73 22.92 3.76
C GLU A 457 9.67 24.30 4.43
N GLY A 458 10.35 24.48 5.57
CA GLY A 458 10.37 25.73 6.32
C GLY A 458 9.07 26.03 7.11
N ASP A 459 8.81 27.31 7.37
CA ASP A 459 7.66 27.77 8.18
C ASP A 459 6.38 27.88 7.35
N THR A 460 5.79 26.73 7.02
CA THR A 460 4.54 26.61 6.25
C THR A 460 3.51 25.77 6.99
N ALA A 461 2.25 25.79 6.54
CA ALA A 461 1.22 24.89 7.06
C ALA A 461 1.57 23.40 6.87
N VAL A 462 2.36 23.06 5.84
CA VAL A 462 2.89 21.70 5.64
C VAL A 462 4.00 21.43 6.66
N GLY A 463 4.86 22.43 6.92
CA GLY A 463 5.80 22.40 8.02
C GLY A 463 5.13 22.05 9.36
N ASP A 464 4.06 22.75 9.74
CA ASP A 464 3.32 22.49 10.99
C ASP A 464 2.76 21.06 11.08
N LEU A 465 2.38 20.47 9.94
CA LEU A 465 1.95 19.07 9.88
C LEU A 465 3.13 18.12 10.06
N LEU A 466 4.29 18.42 9.47
CA LEU A 466 5.52 17.64 9.65
C LEU A 466 6.00 17.69 11.11
N ASP A 467 5.87 18.83 11.81
CA ASP A 467 6.18 18.91 13.25
C ASP A 467 5.29 17.99 14.10
N LYS A 468 4.00 17.94 13.80
CA LYS A 468 3.07 17.00 14.47
C LYS A 468 3.41 15.55 14.16
N GLN A 469 3.83 15.27 12.93
CA GLN A 469 4.26 13.93 12.52
C GLN A 469 5.55 13.53 13.23
N ILE A 470 6.53 14.43 13.34
CA ILE A 470 7.77 14.23 14.11
C ILE A 470 7.43 13.88 15.57
N ALA A 471 6.58 14.68 16.22
CA ALA A 471 6.17 14.42 17.61
C ALA A 471 5.44 13.08 17.77
N THR A 472 4.66 12.67 16.77
CA THR A 472 3.98 11.36 16.75
C THR A 472 5.01 10.23 16.64
N LEU A 473 5.94 10.31 15.69
CA LEU A 473 6.98 9.29 15.49
C LEU A 473 7.93 9.17 16.69
N GLU A 474 8.22 10.29 17.38
CA GLU A 474 8.99 10.28 18.62
C GLU A 474 8.26 9.56 19.76
N ALA A 475 6.95 9.82 19.91
CA ALA A 475 6.12 9.12 20.89
C ALA A 475 5.99 7.62 20.57
N ASP A 476 5.75 7.29 19.29
CA ASP A 476 5.67 5.90 18.82
C ASP A 476 6.97 5.15 19.11
N LEU A 477 8.14 5.76 18.91
CA LEU A 477 9.43 5.12 19.18
C LEU A 477 9.60 4.77 20.66
N ILE A 478 9.13 5.63 21.57
CA ILE A 478 9.15 5.37 23.02
C ILE A 478 8.18 4.24 23.35
N GLU A 479 6.94 4.30 22.86
CA GLU A 479 5.93 3.27 23.10
C GLU A 479 6.38 1.90 22.58
N GLN A 480 6.91 1.84 21.36
CA GLN A 480 7.46 0.63 20.75
C GLN A 480 8.56 0.00 21.59
N ARG A 481 9.53 0.82 22.05
CA ARG A 481 10.64 0.33 22.88
C ARG A 481 10.13 -0.28 24.18
N GLU A 482 9.30 0.47 24.92
CA GLU A 482 8.78 -0.01 26.20
C GLU A 482 7.90 -1.26 26.04
N ALA A 483 7.05 -1.30 25.00
CA ALA A 483 6.19 -2.43 24.74
C ALA A 483 7.00 -3.69 24.41
N PHE A 484 7.98 -3.61 23.51
CA PHE A 484 8.80 -4.76 23.15
C PHE A 484 9.74 -5.22 24.27
N GLU A 485 10.27 -4.30 25.09
CA GLU A 485 11.00 -4.66 26.31
C GLU A 485 10.14 -5.46 27.29
N LYS A 486 8.87 -5.08 27.46
CA LYS A 486 7.92 -5.82 28.30
C LYS A 486 7.62 -7.21 27.74
N VAL A 487 7.42 -7.34 26.42
CA VAL A 487 7.21 -8.63 25.74
C VAL A 487 8.43 -9.53 25.91
N ARG A 488 9.65 -9.03 25.63
CA ARG A 488 10.90 -9.80 25.80
C ARG A 488 11.14 -10.21 27.25
N GLY A 489 10.80 -9.33 28.20
CA GLY A 489 10.92 -9.60 29.63
C GLY A 489 9.86 -10.55 30.19
N GLY A 490 8.89 -11.00 29.38
CA GLY A 490 7.76 -11.82 29.86
C GLY A 490 6.87 -11.09 30.87
N LYS A 491 6.83 -9.76 30.82
CA LYS A 491 6.12 -8.91 31.79
C LYS A 491 4.67 -8.59 31.38
N VAL A 492 4.21 -9.12 30.25
CA VAL A 492 2.86 -8.95 29.69
C VAL A 492 2.20 -10.30 29.53
N ALA A 493 0.88 -10.34 29.66
CA ALA A 493 0.14 -11.59 29.45
C ALA A 493 0.19 -12.00 27.97
N PRO A 494 0.26 -13.30 27.62
CA PRO A 494 0.31 -13.74 26.22
C PRO A 494 -0.81 -13.19 25.33
N SER A 495 -2.01 -13.01 25.90
CA SER A 495 -3.19 -12.47 25.20
C SER A 495 -3.24 -10.94 25.12
N GLU A 496 -2.37 -10.24 25.84
CA GLU A 496 -2.32 -8.78 25.88
C GLU A 496 -2.04 -8.21 24.49
N GLN A 497 -2.77 -7.17 24.09
CA GLN A 497 -2.67 -6.62 22.74
C GLN A 497 -1.54 -5.58 22.67
N ILE A 498 -0.51 -5.90 21.90
CA ILE A 498 0.61 -5.03 21.58
C ILE A 498 0.52 -4.69 20.10
N PHE A 499 0.33 -3.40 19.77
CA PHE A 499 0.12 -2.92 18.39
C PHE A 499 -0.93 -3.72 17.61
N GLY A 500 -2.01 -4.13 18.29
CA GLY A 500 -3.15 -4.84 17.71
C GLY A 500 -2.94 -6.34 17.44
N MET A 501 -1.85 -6.93 17.93
CA MET A 501 -1.64 -8.38 17.96
C MET A 501 -1.35 -8.86 19.40
N PRO A 502 -1.70 -10.10 19.76
CA PRO A 502 -1.31 -10.68 21.05
C PRO A 502 0.20 -10.65 21.29
N ALA A 503 0.63 -10.46 22.53
CA ALA A 503 2.03 -10.57 22.94
C ALA A 503 2.66 -11.92 22.52
N SER A 504 1.87 -13.01 22.55
CA SER A 504 2.32 -14.34 22.09
C SER A 504 2.71 -14.36 20.61
N THR A 505 2.05 -13.57 19.77
CA THR A 505 2.39 -13.41 18.35
C THR A 505 3.79 -12.82 18.19
N TRP A 506 4.09 -11.76 18.95
CA TRP A 506 5.40 -11.11 18.95
C TRP A 506 6.50 -12.03 19.47
N SER A 507 6.27 -12.69 20.62
CA SER A 507 7.19 -13.69 21.16
C SER A 507 7.44 -14.84 20.18
N GLY A 508 6.42 -15.26 19.43
CA GLY A 508 6.55 -16.25 18.36
C GLY A 508 7.47 -15.79 17.24
N PHE A 509 7.39 -14.52 16.82
CA PHE A 509 8.31 -13.97 15.82
C PHE A 509 9.74 -13.84 16.33
N PHE A 510 9.94 -13.50 17.61
CA PHE A 510 11.27 -13.51 18.21
C PHE A 510 11.88 -14.92 18.18
N SER A 511 11.11 -15.91 18.61
CA SER A 511 11.54 -17.31 18.62
C SER A 511 11.85 -17.84 17.21
N LEU A 512 11.04 -17.45 16.22
CA LEU A 512 11.26 -17.79 14.81
C LEU A 512 12.56 -17.17 14.29
N HIS A 513 12.85 -15.93 14.65
CA HIS A 513 14.08 -15.24 14.27
C HIS A 513 15.31 -15.89 14.89
N ASP A 514 15.27 -16.18 16.20
CA ASP A 514 16.37 -16.85 16.91
C ASP A 514 16.69 -18.20 16.25
N LYS A 515 15.65 -18.98 15.92
CA LYS A 515 15.79 -20.23 15.15
C LYS A 515 16.40 -20.00 13.77
N ALA A 516 15.95 -18.98 13.04
CA ALA A 516 16.47 -18.67 11.72
C ALA A 516 17.98 -18.33 11.74
N LEU A 517 18.44 -17.57 12.74
CA LEU A 517 19.86 -17.24 12.93
C LEU A 517 20.69 -18.45 13.37
N GLU A 518 20.19 -19.26 14.31
CA GLU A 518 20.84 -20.52 14.70
C GLU A 518 21.00 -21.42 13.47
N ASP A 519 19.90 -21.58 12.72
CA ASP A 519 19.93 -22.40 11.53
C ASP A 519 20.87 -21.80 10.51
N LEU A 520 20.95 -20.47 10.33
CA LEU A 520 21.85 -19.75 9.40
C LEU A 520 23.34 -20.10 9.60
N GLY A 521 23.76 -20.33 10.86
CA GLY A 521 25.12 -20.77 11.20
C GLY A 521 25.42 -22.26 10.94
N ALA A 522 24.41 -23.07 10.63
CA ALA A 522 24.59 -24.48 10.27
C ALA A 522 25.09 -24.66 8.82
N PRO A 523 25.46 -25.89 8.38
CA PRO A 523 25.80 -26.13 6.97
C PRO A 523 24.66 -25.74 6.01
N HIS A 524 25.02 -25.12 4.88
CA HIS A 524 24.06 -24.68 3.87
C HIS A 524 23.28 -25.87 3.25
N PRO A 525 22.06 -25.61 2.73
CA PRO A 525 21.37 -26.55 1.84
C PRO A 525 22.28 -26.98 0.67
N LYS A 526 21.99 -28.16 0.08
CA LYS A 526 22.80 -28.73 -1.01
C LYS A 526 23.01 -27.76 -2.18
N GLY A 527 21.96 -27.03 -2.53
CA GLY A 527 21.95 -26.02 -3.58
C GLY A 527 22.32 -24.62 -3.12
N GLY A 528 22.48 -24.41 -1.80
CA GLY A 528 23.07 -23.21 -1.23
C GLY A 528 22.09 -22.12 -0.75
N THR A 529 22.62 -20.93 -0.49
CA THR A 529 21.88 -19.76 -0.02
C THR A 529 22.25 -18.51 -0.83
N LEU A 530 21.26 -17.85 -1.44
CA LEU A 530 21.42 -16.56 -2.10
C LEU A 530 20.68 -15.50 -1.29
N ALA A 531 21.35 -14.41 -0.90
CA ALA A 531 20.70 -13.23 -0.34
C ALA A 531 20.79 -12.06 -1.31
N VAL A 532 19.68 -11.35 -1.52
CA VAL A 532 19.59 -10.21 -2.43
C VAL A 532 19.01 -9.02 -1.67
N PHE A 533 19.69 -7.88 -1.75
CA PHE A 533 19.29 -6.62 -1.13
C PHE A 533 19.05 -5.55 -2.18
N GLY A 534 18.15 -4.63 -1.88
CA GLY A 534 18.00 -3.39 -2.63
C GLY A 534 18.94 -2.30 -2.11
N GLY A 535 19.63 -1.60 -3.00
CA GLY A 535 20.48 -0.45 -2.63
C GLY A 535 19.69 0.80 -2.22
N LEU A 536 18.38 0.82 -2.48
CA LEU A 536 17.43 1.83 -2.02
C LEU A 536 16.56 1.32 -0.86
N ASP A 537 16.95 0.22 -0.22
CA ASP A 537 16.21 -0.32 0.92
C ASP A 537 16.42 0.54 2.17
N LEU A 538 15.40 1.32 2.51
CA LEU A 538 15.35 2.13 3.73
C LEU A 538 14.62 1.42 4.89
N SER A 539 14.08 0.22 4.65
CA SER A 539 13.38 -0.57 5.67
C SER A 539 14.34 -1.40 6.51
N LEU A 540 15.58 -1.58 6.02
CA LEU A 540 16.65 -2.33 6.64
C LEU A 540 17.83 -1.43 6.99
N PRO A 541 18.55 -1.70 8.10
CA PRO A 541 19.81 -1.03 8.37
C PRO A 541 20.82 -1.20 7.21
N PRO A 542 21.57 -0.16 6.84
CA PRO A 542 22.44 -0.19 5.66
C PRO A 542 23.63 -1.18 5.78
N ASP A 543 23.91 -1.68 6.98
CA ASP A 543 24.96 -2.67 7.23
C ASP A 543 24.47 -4.13 7.18
N GLU A 544 23.17 -4.36 6.96
CA GLU A 544 22.57 -5.69 6.82
C GLU A 544 23.24 -6.57 5.75
N PRO A 545 23.55 -6.09 4.53
CA PRO A 545 24.24 -6.90 3.54
C PRO A 545 25.60 -7.41 4.05
N ARG A 546 26.39 -6.54 4.70
CA ARG A 546 27.71 -6.91 5.25
C ARG A 546 27.59 -7.89 6.42
N LYS A 547 26.60 -7.70 7.29
CA LYS A 547 26.32 -8.64 8.38
C LYS A 547 25.92 -10.00 7.81
N MET A 548 25.05 -10.04 6.80
CA MET A 548 24.67 -11.26 6.12
C MET A 548 25.86 -11.96 5.46
N GLU A 549 26.76 -11.22 4.78
CA GLU A 549 28.01 -11.77 4.25
C GLU A 549 28.87 -12.40 5.35
N GLY A 550 29.02 -11.72 6.49
CA GLY A 550 29.76 -12.23 7.64
C GLY A 550 29.21 -13.55 8.17
N ILE A 551 27.88 -13.76 8.11
CA ILE A 551 27.25 -15.01 8.55
C ILE A 551 27.31 -16.10 7.46
N LEU A 552 27.07 -15.74 6.19
CA LEU A 552 27.14 -16.69 5.07
C LEU A 552 28.57 -17.17 4.78
N GLY A 553 29.58 -16.42 5.24
CA GLY A 553 30.99 -16.76 5.12
C GLY A 553 31.55 -16.46 3.73
N GLU A 554 32.52 -17.28 3.28
CA GLU A 554 33.21 -17.06 2.01
C GLU A 554 32.22 -17.08 0.83
N ARG A 555 32.32 -16.05 -0.03
CA ARG A 555 31.49 -15.93 -1.24
C ARG A 555 31.80 -17.08 -2.18
N THR A 556 30.80 -17.90 -2.47
CA THR A 556 30.88 -18.99 -3.44
C THR A 556 29.73 -18.90 -4.45
N ALA A 557 29.78 -19.74 -5.50
CA ALA A 557 28.65 -19.90 -6.41
C ALA A 557 27.37 -20.40 -5.70
N LYS A 558 27.51 -21.03 -4.52
CA LYS A 558 26.40 -21.59 -3.73
C LYS A 558 26.01 -20.75 -2.52
N SER A 559 26.86 -19.84 -2.04
CA SER A 559 26.56 -18.99 -0.87
C SER A 559 27.07 -17.58 -1.13
N ARG A 560 26.16 -16.62 -1.33
CA ARG A 560 26.56 -15.23 -1.61
C ARG A 560 25.45 -14.22 -1.32
N VAL A 561 25.90 -12.98 -1.08
CA VAL A 561 25.07 -11.77 -1.03
C VAL A 561 25.22 -11.00 -2.33
N GLU A 562 24.13 -10.44 -2.82
CA GLU A 562 24.08 -9.55 -3.98
C GLU A 562 23.29 -8.30 -3.63
N ILE A 563 23.67 -7.16 -4.20
CA ILE A 563 23.00 -5.87 -4.00
C ILE A 563 22.58 -5.34 -5.38
N LEU A 564 21.32 -4.91 -5.49
CA LEU A 564 20.77 -4.27 -6.67
C LEU A 564 20.58 -2.77 -6.36
N ASP A 565 21.50 -1.92 -6.83
CA ASP A 565 21.71 -0.55 -6.31
C ASP A 565 20.49 0.40 -6.37
N ASP A 566 19.62 0.19 -7.36
CA ASP A 566 18.43 0.99 -7.73
C ASP A 566 17.11 0.28 -7.40
N VAL A 567 17.18 -0.74 -6.54
CA VAL A 567 16.03 -1.51 -6.09
C VAL A 567 15.69 -1.16 -4.64
N THR A 568 14.39 -1.06 -4.36
CA THR A 568 13.82 -0.78 -3.02
C THR A 568 13.71 -2.05 -2.17
N HIS A 569 13.26 -1.92 -0.90
CA HIS A 569 12.94 -3.07 -0.03
C HIS A 569 11.97 -4.05 -0.70
N ASP A 570 11.01 -3.51 -1.44
CA ASP A 570 9.92 -4.24 -2.06
C ASP A 570 10.33 -4.98 -3.34
N MET A 571 11.62 -4.97 -3.69
CA MET A 571 12.18 -5.50 -4.94
C MET A 571 11.67 -4.79 -6.19
N VAL A 572 11.25 -3.53 -6.02
CA VAL A 572 10.84 -2.64 -7.11
C VAL A 572 12.03 -1.78 -7.53
N PHE A 573 12.32 -1.79 -8.83
CA PHE A 573 13.28 -0.89 -9.46
C PHE A 573 12.71 0.53 -9.50
N VAL A 574 13.52 1.50 -9.08
CA VAL A 574 13.20 2.93 -9.15
C VAL A 574 14.35 3.64 -9.82
N SER A 575 14.09 4.17 -11.02
CA SER A 575 15.10 4.96 -11.73
C SER A 575 15.36 6.29 -11.02
N ARG A 576 16.65 6.61 -10.83
CA ARG A 576 17.10 7.89 -10.25
C ARG A 576 17.13 9.03 -11.28
N ASP A 577 17.25 8.70 -12.56
CA ASP A 577 17.57 9.66 -13.63
C ASP A 577 16.61 9.62 -14.83
N THR A 578 15.73 8.61 -14.92
CA THR A 578 14.76 8.45 -16.01
C THR A 578 13.34 8.46 -15.45
N ASN A 579 12.41 9.04 -16.21
CA ASN A 579 10.98 9.06 -15.89
C ASN A 579 10.33 7.67 -16.11
N GLU A 580 11.09 6.60 -15.90
CA GLU A 580 10.67 5.21 -16.08
C GLU A 580 9.71 4.82 -14.96
N ALA A 581 8.65 4.11 -15.35
CA ALA A 581 7.68 3.60 -14.40
C ALA A 581 8.35 2.54 -13.52
N PRO A 582 8.07 2.49 -12.21
CA PRO A 582 8.54 1.44 -11.33
C PRO A 582 8.14 0.06 -11.87
N SER A 583 9.07 -0.88 -11.80
CA SER A 583 8.92 -2.22 -12.36
C SER A 583 9.68 -3.25 -11.52
N LEU A 584 9.57 -4.53 -11.88
CA LEU A 584 10.49 -5.55 -11.39
C LEU A 584 11.86 -5.34 -12.07
N ASP A 585 12.94 -5.33 -11.29
CA ASP A 585 14.29 -5.27 -11.84
C ASP A 585 14.61 -6.51 -12.70
N GLU A 586 15.02 -6.31 -13.96
CA GLU A 586 15.28 -7.39 -14.90
C GLU A 586 16.43 -8.31 -14.47
N ARG A 587 17.36 -7.82 -13.63
CA ARG A 587 18.50 -8.61 -13.15
C ARG A 587 18.08 -9.61 -12.08
N LEU A 588 16.99 -9.36 -11.36
CA LEU A 588 16.55 -10.20 -10.25
C LEU A 588 16.14 -11.63 -10.71
N PRO A 589 15.26 -11.81 -11.71
CA PRO A 589 14.95 -13.13 -12.25
C PRO A 589 16.19 -13.88 -12.78
N ASP A 590 17.07 -13.17 -13.51
CA ASP A 590 18.28 -13.76 -14.09
C ASP A 590 19.26 -14.24 -13.02
N LEU A 591 19.45 -13.45 -11.96
CA LEU A 591 20.27 -13.79 -10.81
C LEU A 591 19.76 -15.06 -10.11
N ILE A 592 18.45 -15.13 -9.86
CA ILE A 592 17.82 -16.27 -9.20
C ILE A 592 17.90 -17.52 -10.08
N ALA A 593 17.55 -17.41 -11.37
CA ALA A 593 17.60 -18.52 -12.30
C ALA A 593 19.03 -19.04 -12.49
N GLY A 594 20.02 -18.13 -12.56
CA GLY A 594 21.44 -18.47 -12.61
C GLY A 594 21.91 -19.22 -11.36
N PHE A 595 21.51 -18.75 -10.18
CA PHE A 595 21.80 -19.42 -8.91
C PHE A 595 21.21 -20.84 -8.85
N LEU A 596 19.94 -21.01 -9.21
CA LEU A 596 19.28 -22.32 -9.24
C LEU A 596 19.90 -23.28 -10.26
N ARG A 597 20.44 -22.78 -11.38
CA ARG A 597 21.18 -23.61 -12.34
C ARG A 597 22.54 -24.07 -11.79
N ALA A 598 23.25 -23.22 -11.06
CA ALA A 598 24.54 -23.53 -10.45
C ALA A 598 24.45 -24.53 -9.27
N ALA A 599 23.25 -24.73 -8.73
CA ALA A 599 22.98 -25.72 -7.70
C ALA A 599 22.96 -27.17 -8.22
N LYS A 600 22.75 -27.36 -9.54
CA LYS A 600 22.67 -28.64 -10.24
C LYS A 600 24.02 -29.35 -10.28
#